data_AF-G7ZVJ7-F1
#
_entry.id   AF-G7ZVJ7-F1
#
_cell.length_a   1.000
_cell.length_b   1.000
_cell.length_c   1.000
_cell.angle_alpha   90.00
_cell.angle_beta   90.00
_cell.angle_gamma   90.00
#
_symmetry.space_group_name_H-M   'P 1'
#
loop_
_entity.id
_entity.type
_entity.pdbx_description
1 polymer ?
#
loop_
_entity_poly.entity_id
_entity_poly.type
_entity_poly.pdbx_seq_one_letter_code
_entity_poly.pdbx_strand_id
1 'polypeptide(L)' 'MVFTISSFDVASNNGSYRPSRNEYKLNFTINTKVKLSKTVLVPTNVYSFIPTPDVFNESYDNNYLVGK' A
#
# COMPACT_ATOMS: atom_id res chain seq x y z
N MET A 1 5.54 -14.18 5.10
CA MET A 1 4.52 -14.58 6.09
C MET A 1 3.22 -13.84 5.74
N VAL A 2 2.09 -14.52 5.67
CA VAL A 2 0.80 -13.93 5.24
C VAL A 2 -0.15 -13.84 6.43
N PHE A 3 -0.91 -12.75 6.53
CA PHE A 3 -1.87 -12.54 7.60
C PHE A 3 -3.25 -12.22 7.06
N THR A 4 -4.28 -12.63 7.81
CA THR A 4 -5.64 -12.15 7.63
C THR A 4 -5.90 -11.07 8.67
N ILE A 5 -6.32 -9.89 8.20
CA ILE A 5 -6.66 -8.74 9.03
C ILE A 5 -8.17 -8.52 8.91
N SER A 6 -8.86 -8.26 10.02
CA SER A 6 -10.30 -8.00 10.04
C SER A 6 -10.67 -7.02 11.16
N SER A 7 -11.87 -6.43 11.11
CA SER A 7 -12.36 -5.47 12.12
C SER A 7 -11.48 -4.20 12.23
N PHE A 8 -11.01 -3.71 11.09
CA PHE A 8 -10.25 -2.46 10.96
C PHE A 8 -11.17 -1.35 10.43
N ASP A 9 -10.74 -0.10 10.64
CA ASP A 9 -11.40 1.05 10.03
C ASP A 9 -10.76 1.40 8.68
N VAL A 10 -11.55 2.06 7.83
CA VAL A 10 -11.10 2.57 6.53
C VAL A 10 -11.18 4.09 6.54
N ALA A 11 -10.13 4.75 6.05
CA ALA A 11 -10.08 6.20 5.94
C ALA A 11 -9.51 6.63 4.59
N SER A 12 -9.77 7.88 4.20
CA SER A 12 -9.16 8.47 3.01
C SER A 12 -7.63 8.47 3.13
N ASN A 13 -6.95 8.04 2.08
CA ASN A 13 -5.49 8.04 1.99
C ASN A 13 -4.99 9.42 1.55
N ASN A 14 -5.13 10.41 2.44
CA ASN A 14 -4.71 11.78 2.22
C ASN A 14 -3.34 12.07 2.88
N GLY A 15 -2.65 13.10 2.41
CA GLY A 15 -1.34 13.54 2.92
C GLY A 15 -0.19 13.23 1.96
N SER A 16 1.03 13.59 2.36
CA SER A 16 2.26 13.35 1.61
C SER A 16 2.90 12.00 2.01
N TYR A 17 3.85 11.52 1.19
CA TYR A 17 4.61 10.28 1.44
C TYR A 17 3.76 9.01 1.59
N ARG A 18 2.70 8.89 0.78
CA ARG A 18 1.82 7.73 0.79
C ARG A 18 2.52 6.51 0.17
N PRO A 19 2.52 5.34 0.84
CA PRO A 19 3.18 4.13 0.33
C PRO A 19 2.40 3.43 -0.79
N SER A 20 1.17 3.88 -1.07
CA SER A 20 0.31 3.33 -2.12
C SER A 20 -0.55 4.44 -2.71
N ARG A 21 -0.89 4.29 -3.99
CA ARG A 21 -1.84 5.15 -4.71
C ARG A 21 -3.31 4.80 -4.44
N ASN A 22 -3.60 3.76 -3.66
CA ASN A 22 -4.98 3.42 -3.28
C ASN A 22 -5.65 4.61 -2.58
N GLU A 23 -6.91 4.88 -2.91
CA GLU A 23 -7.69 5.99 -2.34
C GLU A 23 -7.93 5.86 -0.84
N TYR A 24 -7.79 4.64 -0.30
CA TYR A 24 -8.06 4.33 1.09
C TYR A 24 -6.84 3.76 1.81
N LYS A 25 -6.80 4.00 3.13
CA LYS A 25 -5.87 3.40 4.07
C LYS A 25 -6.63 2.67 5.17
N LEU A 26 -5.99 1.65 5.74
CA LEU A 26 -6.53 0.89 6.85
C LEU A 26 -6.00 1.47 8.17
N ASN A 27 -6.89 1.76 9.11
CA ASN A 27 -6.56 2.18 10.45
C ASN A 27 -6.83 1.03 11.42
N PHE A 28 -5.84 0.70 12.25
CA PHE A 28 -6.01 -0.30 13.29
C PHE A 28 -6.71 0.33 14.49
N THR A 29 -7.72 -0.38 15.00
CA THR A 29 -8.46 -0.01 16.20
C THR A 29 -8.26 -1.08 17.27
N ILE A 30 -8.77 -0.85 18.47
CA ILE A 30 -8.77 -1.85 19.54
C ILE A 30 -9.49 -3.16 19.16
N ASN A 31 -10.39 -3.10 18.18
CA ASN A 31 -11.15 -4.25 17.71
C ASN A 31 -10.47 -5.01 16.57
N THR A 32 -9.37 -4.47 16.02
CA THR A 32 -8.68 -5.09 14.89
C THR A 32 -8.07 -6.42 15.26
N LYS A 33 -8.33 -7.44 14.43
CA LYS A 33 -7.85 -8.81 14.63
C LYS A 33 -6.87 -9.16 13.52
N VAL A 34 -5.70 -9.63 13.90
CA VAL A 34 -4.65 -10.13 12.99
C VAL A 34 -4.43 -11.61 13.28
N LYS A 35 -4.49 -12.45 12.26
CA LYS A 35 -4.23 -13.89 12.37
C LYS A 35 -3.24 -14.34 11.31
N LEU A 36 -2.34 -15.24 11.67
CA LEU A 36 -1.45 -15.90 10.70
C LEU A 36 -2.32 -16.69 9.70
N SER A 37 -2.14 -16.42 8.41
CA SER A 37 -2.86 -17.11 7.34
C SER A 37 -2.06 -18.33 6.89
N LYS A 38 -2.77 -19.44 6.66
CA LYS A 38 -2.22 -20.65 6.01
C LYS A 38 -2.19 -20.52 4.47
N THR A 39 -2.71 -19.42 3.93
CA THR A 39 -2.86 -19.21 2.48
C THR A 39 -1.60 -18.59 1.89
N VAL A 40 -1.14 -19.14 0.76
CA VAL A 40 0.12 -18.73 0.08
C VAL A 40 -0.12 -17.89 -1.18
N LEU A 41 -1.38 -17.69 -1.59
CA LEU A 41 -1.74 -17.00 -2.84
C LEU A 41 -1.73 -15.46 -2.75
N VAL A 42 -0.75 -14.88 -2.06
CA VAL A 42 -0.54 -13.43 -2.02
C VAL A 42 0.78 -13.11 -2.73
N PRO A 43 0.79 -12.21 -3.73
CA PRO A 43 2.03 -11.80 -4.39
C PRO A 43 3.04 -11.24 -3.38
N THR A 44 4.28 -11.70 -3.44
CA THR A 44 5.35 -11.26 -2.52
C THR A 44 5.84 -9.84 -2.84
N ASN A 45 5.75 -9.41 -4.10
CA ASN A 45 6.11 -8.07 -4.56
C ASN A 45 4.93 -7.44 -5.29
N VAL A 46 4.57 -6.22 -4.89
CA VAL A 46 3.45 -5.45 -5.46
C VAL A 46 3.92 -4.10 -6.01
N TYR A 47 5.25 -3.90 -6.12
CA TYR A 47 5.80 -2.68 -6.68
C TYR A 47 5.76 -2.74 -8.22
N SER A 48 5.13 -1.74 -8.81
CA SER A 48 5.27 -1.44 -10.23
C SER A 48 6.63 -0.78 -10.46
N PHE A 49 7.42 -1.33 -11.39
CA PHE A 49 8.64 -0.66 -11.83
C PHE A 49 8.28 0.46 -12.79
N ILE A 50 8.85 1.63 -12.58
CA ILE A 50 8.76 2.73 -13.54
C ILE A 50 9.68 2.39 -14.72
N PRO A 51 9.20 2.43 -15.97
CA PRO A 51 10.05 2.31 -17.15
C PRO A 51 11.15 3.38 -17.15
N THR A 52 12.36 3.02 -17.53
CA THR A 52 13.53 3.92 -17.51
C THR A 52 13.32 5.27 -18.20
N PRO A 53 12.60 5.38 -19.34
CA PRO A 53 12.33 6.68 -19.97
C PRO A 53 11.49 7.62 -19.09
N ASP A 54 10.59 7.07 -18.29
CA ASP A 54 9.67 7.84 -17.45
C ASP A 54 10.39 8.39 -16.20
N VAL A 55 11.46 7.73 -15.76
CA VAL A 55 12.33 8.22 -14.66
C VAL A 55 12.95 9.58 -14.98
N PHE A 56 13.29 9.83 -16.25
CA PHE A 56 13.96 11.06 -16.67
C PHE A 56 13.01 12.16 -17.18
N ASN A 57 11.75 11.81 -17.46
CA ASN A 57 10.76 12.69 -18.06
C ASN A 57 9.68 13.19 -17.09
N GLU A 58 9.55 12.60 -15.90
CA GLU A 58 8.49 12.96 -14.96
C GLU A 58 8.94 13.93 -13.85
N SER A 59 8.09 14.90 -13.54
CA SER A 59 8.16 15.64 -12.27
C SER A 59 7.84 14.68 -11.13
N TYR A 60 8.81 14.43 -10.25
CA TYR A 60 8.66 13.51 -9.12
C TYR A 60 7.48 13.93 -8.21
N ASP A 61 6.48 13.07 -8.06
CA ASP A 61 5.35 13.30 -7.16
C ASP A 61 5.74 12.99 -5.72
N ASN A 62 6.15 14.03 -4.98
CA ASN A 62 6.55 13.93 -3.57
C ASN A 62 5.43 13.42 -2.63
N ASN A 63 4.18 13.28 -3.12
CA ASN A 63 3.09 12.78 -2.30
C ASN A 63 3.07 11.25 -2.18
N TYR A 64 3.90 10.53 -2.95
CA TYR A 64 3.96 9.07 -2.91
C TYR A 64 5.41 8.59 -2.75
N LEU A 65 5.58 7.54 -1.95
CA LEU A 65 6.86 6.83 -1.80
C LEU A 65 7.07 5.77 -2.89
N VAL A 66 6.04 5.56 -3.70
CA VAL A 66 6.07 4.64 -4.83
C VAL A 66 6.10 5.44 -6.13
N GLY A 67 6.74 4.85 -7.13
CA GLY A 67 6.70 5.33 -8.50
C GLY A 67 5.27 5.49 -9.02
N LYS A 68 5.13 6.19 -10.15
CA LYS A 68 3.83 6.33 -10.80
C LYS A 68 3.28 5.01 -11.31
#